data_AF-A0A081DGQ6-F1
#
_entry.id   AF-A0A081DGQ6-F1
#
_cell.length_a   1.000
_cell.length_b   1.000
_cell.length_c   1.000
_cell.angle_alpha   90.00
_cell.angle_beta   90.00
_cell.angle_gamma   90.00
#
_symmetry.space_group_name_H-M   'P 1'
#
loop_
_entity.id
_entity.type
_entity.pdbx_description
1 polymer ?
#
loop_
_entity_poly.entity_id
_entity_poly.type
_entity_poly.pdbx_seq_one_letter_code
_entity_poly.pdbx_strand_id
1 'polypeptide(L)'
;MSITFSMVKNYSRIGRFSFFVKYARESRNLGHKILNYCSALETLFSTDNTEISHKIGERIAYFLSKEFTKLDTYKIIKKAYTVRSKLTHGANIDNKLIEELPDISKEIDTILRTIMNKIITDEKLISVFESNNQLLNNYFNELLFAE
;
A
#
# COMPACT_ATOMS: atom_id res chain seq x y z
N MET A 1 11.96 -14.28 27.80
CA MET A 1 10.85 -13.88 26.92
C MET A 1 11.44 -13.58 25.56
N SER A 2 11.22 -14.46 24.58
CA SER A 2 11.71 -14.23 23.22
C SER A 2 10.83 -13.15 22.58
N ILE A 3 11.42 -12.02 22.21
CA ILE A 3 10.68 -10.94 21.53
C ILE A 3 10.40 -11.41 20.10
N THR A 4 9.18 -11.84 19.82
CA THR A 4 8.73 -12.12 18.45
C THR A 4 8.43 -10.79 17.76
N PHE A 5 9.28 -10.40 16.81
CA PHE A 5 9.13 -9.14 16.07
C PHE A 5 8.72 -9.41 14.63
N SER A 6 7.57 -8.89 14.19
CA SER A 6 7.01 -9.16 12.85
C SER A 6 7.76 -8.47 11.70
N MET A 7 8.72 -7.60 12.01
CA MET A 7 9.56 -6.91 11.02
C MET A 7 10.96 -7.53 10.88
N VAL A 8 11.16 -8.79 11.27
CA VAL A 8 12.41 -9.54 11.01
C VAL A 8 12.58 -9.92 9.54
N LYS A 9 13.82 -10.05 9.07
CA LYS A 9 14.13 -10.50 7.70
C LYS A 9 13.41 -11.82 7.39
N ASN A 10 12.89 -11.97 6.18
CA ASN A 10 12.12 -13.14 5.70
C ASN A 10 10.74 -13.34 6.35
N TYR A 11 10.20 -12.35 7.06
CA TYR A 11 8.79 -12.39 7.46
C TYR A 11 7.88 -12.11 6.26
N SER A 12 6.75 -12.82 6.19
CA SER A 12 5.80 -12.75 5.07
C SER A 12 5.32 -11.33 4.80
N ARG A 13 5.35 -10.93 3.52
CA ARG A 13 4.86 -9.60 3.10
C ARG A 13 3.34 -9.50 3.28
N ILE A 14 2.62 -10.54 2.90
CA ILE A 14 1.16 -10.62 3.06
C ILE A 14 0.78 -10.59 4.55
N GLY A 15 1.59 -11.25 5.39
CA GLY A 15 1.47 -11.18 6.84
C GLY A 15 1.60 -9.75 7.36
N ARG A 16 2.70 -9.05 7.01
CA ARG A 16 2.91 -7.65 7.43
C ARG A 16 1.84 -6.71 6.92
N PHE A 17 1.42 -6.88 5.66
CA PHE A 17 0.30 -6.16 5.09
C PHE A 17 -0.94 -6.29 5.97
N SER A 18 -1.28 -7.52 6.35
CA SER A 18 -2.43 -7.82 7.21
C SER A 18 -2.31 -7.17 8.59
N PHE A 19 -1.11 -7.14 9.18
CA PHE A 19 -0.86 -6.42 10.44
C PHE A 19 -1.15 -4.93 10.32
N PHE A 20 -0.61 -4.24 9.31
CA PHE A 20 -0.82 -2.81 9.14
C PHE A 20 -2.29 -2.48 8.82
N VAL A 21 -2.97 -3.29 8.00
CA VAL A 21 -4.41 -3.14 7.75
C VAL A 21 -5.21 -3.28 9.04
N LYS A 22 -4.87 -4.23 9.91
CA LYS A 22 -5.51 -4.37 11.23
C LYS A 22 -5.32 -3.11 12.07
N TYR A 23 -4.09 -2.63 12.24
CA TYR A 23 -3.80 -1.41 13.00
C TYR A 23 -4.53 -0.18 12.44
N ALA A 24 -4.58 -0.05 11.12
CA ALA A 24 -5.32 1.02 10.46
C ALA A 24 -6.81 0.99 10.84
N ARG A 25 -7.44 -0.19 10.82
CA ARG A 25 -8.87 -0.36 11.13
C ARG A 25 -9.20 -0.07 12.59
N GLU A 26 -8.28 -0.38 13.50
CA GLU A 26 -8.39 -0.07 14.93
C GLU A 26 -8.15 1.43 15.23
N SER A 27 -7.54 2.16 14.30
CA SER A 27 -7.28 3.59 14.47
C SER A 27 -8.55 4.43 14.33
N ARG A 28 -8.83 5.24 15.36
CA ARG A 28 -9.93 6.23 15.37
C ARG A 28 -9.58 7.50 14.59
N ASN A 29 -8.31 7.82 14.47
CA ASN A 29 -7.84 9.01 13.76
C ASN A 29 -7.62 8.67 12.28
N LEU A 30 -8.35 9.32 11.37
CA LEU A 30 -8.29 9.04 9.93
C LEU A 30 -6.90 9.24 9.34
N GLY A 31 -6.15 10.22 9.82
CA GLY A 31 -4.77 10.43 9.43
C GLY A 31 -3.89 9.21 9.76
N HIS A 32 -3.95 8.72 11.00
CA HIS A 32 -3.21 7.54 11.42
C HIS A 32 -3.70 6.26 10.72
N LYS A 33 -4.99 6.17 10.39
CA LYS A 33 -5.54 5.09 9.57
C LYS A 33 -4.90 5.09 8.17
N ILE A 34 -4.87 6.24 7.49
CA ILE A 34 -4.23 6.40 6.17
C ILE A 34 -2.73 6.13 6.25
N LEU A 35 -2.04 6.59 7.31
CA LEU A 35 -0.63 6.30 7.55
C LEU A 35 -0.36 4.79 7.55
N ASN A 36 -1.12 4.03 8.35
CA ASN A 36 -0.97 2.57 8.43
C ASN A 36 -1.35 1.88 7.12
N TYR A 37 -2.36 2.38 6.39
CA TYR A 37 -2.67 1.88 5.05
C TYR A 37 -1.51 2.07 4.07
N CYS A 38 -0.84 3.23 4.09
CA CYS A 38 0.36 3.43 3.28
C CYS A 38 1.47 2.45 3.67
N SER A 39 1.71 2.22 4.96
CA SER A 39 2.67 1.21 5.41
C SER A 39 2.30 -0.20 4.95
N ALA A 40 1.02 -0.56 4.93
CA ALA A 40 0.56 -1.82 4.36
C ALA A 40 0.95 -1.92 2.87
N LEU A 41 0.66 -0.89 2.08
CA LEU A 41 1.04 -0.87 0.65
C LEU A 41 2.54 -0.99 0.45
N GLU A 42 3.35 -0.32 1.28
CA GLU A 42 4.82 -0.44 1.20
C GLU A 42 5.30 -1.87 1.42
N THR A 43 4.66 -2.63 2.31
CA THR A 43 5.08 -4.03 2.54
C THR A 43 4.93 -4.90 1.30
N LEU A 44 3.92 -4.65 0.46
CA LEU A 44 3.65 -5.43 -0.75
C LEU A 44 4.37 -4.88 -1.99
N PHE A 45 4.33 -3.56 -2.19
CA PHE A 45 4.70 -2.94 -3.46
C PHE A 45 6.06 -2.25 -3.43
N SER A 46 6.68 -2.09 -2.26
CA SER A 46 8.01 -1.50 -2.15
C SER A 46 9.12 -2.55 -2.23
N THR A 47 10.19 -2.19 -2.94
CA THR A 47 11.42 -2.98 -3.09
C THR A 47 12.68 -2.18 -2.82
N ASP A 48 12.55 -0.86 -2.71
CA ASP A 48 13.63 0.08 -2.41
C ASP A 48 13.06 1.33 -1.69
N ASN A 49 13.92 2.23 -1.27
CA ASN A 49 13.54 3.44 -0.54
C ASN A 49 13.49 4.70 -1.43
N THR A 50 13.59 4.56 -2.75
CA THR A 50 13.65 5.71 -3.67
C THR A 50 12.33 5.89 -4.39
N GLU A 51 11.82 7.13 -4.37
CA GLU A 51 10.59 7.51 -5.08
C GLU A 51 9.37 6.63 -4.75
N ILE A 52 9.30 6.19 -3.50
CA ILE A 52 8.33 5.20 -3.01
C ILE A 52 6.90 5.54 -3.43
N SER A 53 6.48 6.80 -3.24
CA SER A 53 5.13 7.25 -3.60
C SER A 53 4.83 7.11 -5.10
N HIS A 54 5.80 7.41 -5.96
CA HIS A 54 5.64 7.30 -7.41
C HIS A 54 5.54 5.84 -7.83
N LYS A 55 6.54 5.04 -7.47
CA LYS A 55 6.63 3.62 -7.85
C LYS A 55 5.45 2.81 -7.34
N ILE A 56 5.04 3.03 -6.09
CA ILE A 56 3.89 2.32 -5.51
C ILE A 56 2.59 2.75 -6.19
N GLY A 57 2.40 4.05 -6.43
CA GLY A 57 1.23 4.54 -7.15
C GLY A 57 1.10 3.90 -8.52
N GLU A 58 2.20 3.82 -9.28
CA GLU A 58 2.23 3.22 -10.60
C GLU A 58 2.00 1.70 -10.56
N ARG A 59 2.72 0.98 -9.69
CA ARG A 59 2.55 -0.48 -9.53
C ARG A 59 1.12 -0.85 -9.19
N ILE A 60 0.48 -0.14 -8.24
CA ILE A 60 -0.91 -0.40 -7.85
C ILE A 60 -1.86 -0.07 -8.99
N ALA A 61 -1.66 1.06 -9.68
CA ALA A 61 -2.49 1.47 -10.80
C ALA A 61 -2.51 0.42 -11.91
N TYR A 62 -1.35 -0.13 -12.28
CA TYR A 62 -1.29 -1.22 -13.26
C TYR A 62 -1.84 -2.53 -12.71
N PHE A 63 -1.50 -2.89 -11.47
CA PHE A 63 -1.92 -4.14 -10.83
C PHE A 63 -3.45 -4.24 -10.72
N LEU A 64 -4.14 -3.12 -10.52
CA LEU A 64 -5.60 -3.06 -10.40
C LEU A 64 -6.31 -2.47 -11.62
N SER A 65 -5.64 -2.43 -12.77
CA SER A 65 -6.17 -1.78 -13.97
C SER A 65 -7.43 -2.43 -14.58
N LYS A 66 -7.78 -3.64 -14.13
CA LYS A 66 -9.04 -4.30 -14.51
C LYS A 66 -10.22 -3.88 -13.63
N GLU A 67 -9.92 -3.44 -12.40
CA GLU A 67 -10.90 -3.12 -11.36
C GLU A 67 -11.11 -1.61 -11.23
N PHE A 68 -10.07 -0.81 -11.50
CA PHE A 68 -10.10 0.65 -11.36
C PHE A 68 -9.37 1.36 -12.51
N THR A 69 -9.72 2.62 -12.72
CA THR A 69 -8.96 3.49 -13.62
C THR A 69 -7.52 3.66 -13.09
N LYS A 70 -6.52 3.41 -13.95
CA LYS A 70 -5.11 3.61 -13.61
C LYS A 70 -4.83 5.01 -13.06
N LEU A 71 -5.37 6.04 -13.72
CA LEU A 71 -5.17 7.45 -13.37
C LEU A 71 -5.74 7.79 -11.99
N ASP A 72 -6.97 7.35 -11.70
CA ASP A 72 -7.63 7.66 -10.44
C ASP A 72 -6.95 6.93 -9.28
N THR A 73 -6.60 5.66 -9.50
CA THR A 73 -5.80 4.85 -8.55
C THR A 73 -4.48 5.55 -8.24
N TYR A 74 -3.74 6.01 -9.25
CA TYR A 74 -2.50 6.73 -9.04
C TYR A 74 -2.69 8.02 -8.23
N LYS A 75 -3.72 8.81 -8.57
CA LYS A 75 -4.03 10.08 -7.89
C LYS A 75 -4.39 9.87 -6.42
N ILE A 76 -5.25 8.89 -6.12
CA ILE A 76 -5.67 8.65 -4.73
C ILE A 76 -4.52 8.12 -3.88
N ILE A 77 -3.67 7.26 -4.44
CA ILE A 77 -2.45 6.80 -3.77
C ILE A 77 -1.54 7.99 -3.47
N LYS A 78 -1.29 8.88 -4.43
CA LYS A 78 -0.49 10.10 -4.17
C LYS A 78 -1.08 10.96 -3.06
N LYS A 79 -2.40 11.20 -3.05
CA LYS A 79 -3.07 11.94 -1.97
C LYS A 79 -2.86 11.30 -0.61
N ALA A 80 -2.99 9.97 -0.51
CA ALA A 80 -2.74 9.23 0.73
C ALA A 80 -1.28 9.39 1.22
N TYR A 81 -0.31 9.39 0.30
CA TYR A 81 1.10 9.65 0.64
C TYR A 81 1.37 11.09 1.08
N THR A 82 0.63 12.08 0.54
CA THR A 82 0.68 13.46 1.05
C THR A 82 0.22 13.52 2.51
N VAL A 83 -0.91 12.86 2.85
CA VAL A 83 -1.39 12.78 4.24
C VAL A 83 -0.36 12.12 5.13
N ARG A 84 0.18 10.97 4.70
CA ARG A 84 1.20 10.22 5.42
C ARG A 84 2.42 11.09 5.72
N SER A 85 2.97 11.75 4.70
CA SER A 85 4.17 12.57 4.82
C SER A 85 3.97 13.72 5.81
N LYS A 86 2.83 14.43 5.72
CA LYS A 86 2.53 15.51 6.67
C LYS A 86 2.47 15.00 8.11
N LEU A 87 1.81 13.86 8.35
CA LEU A 87 1.72 13.27 9.69
C LEU A 87 3.06 12.79 10.24
N THR A 88 3.86 12.08 9.44
CA THR A 88 5.15 11.55 9.88
C THR A 88 6.16 12.64 10.21
N HIS A 89 6.07 13.79 9.52
CA HIS A 89 6.95 14.94 9.76
C HIS A 89 6.34 15.97 10.73
N GLY A 90 5.16 15.70 11.30
CA GLY A 90 4.49 16.64 12.21
C GLY A 90 4.10 17.97 11.55
N ALA A 91 3.91 17.98 10.23
CA ALA A 91 3.53 19.17 9.48
C ALA A 91 2.04 19.47 9.59
N ASN A 92 1.68 20.74 9.45
CA ASN A 92 0.28 21.18 9.46
C ASN A 92 -0.49 20.61 8.26
N ILE A 93 -1.68 20.09 8.54
CA ILE A 93 -2.65 19.65 7.54
C ILE A 93 -3.65 20.81 7.37
N ASP A 94 -3.81 21.29 6.14
CA ASP A 94 -4.80 22.32 5.81
C ASP A 94 -6.24 21.78 5.91
N ASN A 95 -7.20 22.67 6.15
CA ASN A 95 -8.61 22.29 6.36
C ASN A 95 -9.19 21.53 5.16
N LYS A 96 -8.79 21.89 3.94
CA LYS A 96 -9.23 21.19 2.73
C LYS A 96 -8.83 19.72 2.76
N LEU A 97 -7.57 19.43 3.09
CA LEU A 97 -7.09 18.05 3.19
C LEU A 97 -7.75 17.31 4.36
N ILE A 98 -8.08 17.99 5.47
CA ILE A 98 -8.84 17.41 6.59
C ILE A 98 -10.24 16.98 6.12
N GLU A 99 -10.94 17.82 5.36
CA GLU A 99 -12.25 17.53 4.78
C GLU A 99 -12.21 16.35 3.81
N GLU A 100 -11.11 16.16 3.07
CA GLU A 100 -10.92 15.03 2.14
C GLU A 100 -10.53 13.70 2.85
N LEU A 101 -10.12 13.70 4.13
CA LEU A 101 -9.66 12.48 4.82
C LEU A 101 -10.66 11.32 4.82
N PRO A 102 -11.97 11.51 5.03
CA PRO A 102 -12.94 10.41 5.00
C PRO A 102 -12.97 9.70 3.65
N ASP A 103 -12.96 10.46 2.56
CA ASP A 103 -13.00 9.92 1.20
C ASP A 103 -11.69 9.22 0.85
N ILE A 104 -10.54 9.86 1.16
CA ILE A 104 -9.22 9.24 0.98
C ILE A 104 -9.14 7.92 1.75
N SER A 105 -9.56 7.91 3.02
CA SER A 105 -9.55 6.70 3.84
C SER A 105 -10.43 5.60 3.26
N LYS A 106 -11.60 5.94 2.73
CA LYS A 106 -12.56 4.97 2.18
C LYS A 106 -12.07 4.36 0.86
N GLU A 107 -11.53 5.19 -0.04
CA GLU A 107 -11.00 4.73 -1.33
C GLU A 107 -9.77 3.84 -1.13
N ILE A 108 -8.86 4.22 -0.24
CA ILE A 108 -7.68 3.40 0.07
C ILE A 108 -8.07 2.08 0.74
N ASP A 109 -9.05 2.06 1.65
CA ASP A 109 -9.56 0.81 2.24
C ASP A 109 -10.14 -0.13 1.16
N THR A 110 -10.84 0.44 0.17
CA THR A 110 -11.39 -0.31 -0.98
C THR A 110 -10.28 -0.91 -1.84
N ILE A 111 -9.24 -0.11 -2.15
CA ILE A 111 -8.06 -0.55 -2.88
C ILE A 111 -7.36 -1.69 -2.14
N LEU A 112 -7.12 -1.55 -0.83
CA LEU A 112 -6.47 -2.56 -0.01
C LEU A 112 -7.22 -3.88 0.02
N ARG A 113 -8.55 -3.84 0.14
CA ARG A 113 -9.39 -5.05 0.09
C ARG A 113 -9.32 -5.73 -1.26
N THR A 114 -9.34 -4.94 -2.33
CA THR A 114 -9.26 -5.47 -3.70
C THR A 114 -7.91 -6.12 -3.94
N ILE A 115 -6.82 -5.48 -3.51
CA ILE A 115 -5.46 -6.04 -3.54
C ILE A 115 -5.42 -7.37 -2.80
N MET A 116 -5.89 -7.37 -1.54
CA MET A 116 -5.83 -8.57 -0.71
C MET A 116 -6.62 -9.72 -1.32
N ASN A 117 -7.86 -9.46 -1.74
CA ASN A 117 -8.69 -10.47 -2.40
C ASN A 117 -8.01 -11.02 -3.65
N LYS A 118 -7.50 -10.14 -4.52
CA LYS A 118 -6.81 -10.52 -5.75
C LYS A 118 -5.60 -11.42 -5.47
N ILE A 119 -4.80 -11.10 -4.45
CA ILE A 119 -3.63 -11.89 -4.06
C ILE A 119 -4.07 -13.24 -3.49
N ILE A 120 -4.97 -13.29 -2.50
CA ILE A 120 -5.29 -14.54 -1.81
C ILE A 120 -6.09 -15.53 -2.67
N THR A 121 -6.75 -15.08 -3.73
CA THR A 121 -7.48 -15.95 -4.66
C THR A 121 -6.63 -16.46 -5.82
N ASP A 122 -5.36 -16.08 -5.91
CA ASP A 122 -4.45 -16.51 -6.97
C ASP A 122 -3.13 -17.02 -6.39
N GLU A 123 -2.94 -18.35 -6.41
CA GLU A 123 -1.74 -19.01 -5.88
C GLU A 123 -0.44 -18.49 -6.51
N LYS A 124 -0.47 -18.08 -7.80
CA LYS A 124 0.70 -17.50 -8.46
C LYS A 124 1.05 -16.15 -7.85
N LEU A 125 0.04 -15.32 -7.58
CA LEU A 125 0.26 -14.03 -6.92
C LEU A 125 0.76 -14.21 -5.50
N ILE A 126 0.23 -15.17 -4.73
CA ILE A 126 0.77 -15.50 -3.41
C ILE A 126 2.27 -15.82 -3.51
N SER A 127 2.64 -16.69 -4.45
CA SER A 127 4.05 -17.06 -4.65
C SER A 127 4.92 -15.86 -5.05
N VAL A 128 4.42 -14.93 -5.88
CA VAL A 128 5.15 -13.73 -6.28
C VAL A 128 5.35 -12.78 -5.09
N PHE A 129 4.31 -12.50 -4.30
CA PHE A 129 4.41 -11.57 -3.17
C PHE A 129 5.19 -12.16 -1.98
N GLU A 130 5.25 -13.48 -1.82
CA GLU A 130 6.10 -14.14 -0.82
C GLU A 130 7.53 -14.42 -1.30
N SER A 131 7.85 -14.03 -2.54
CA SER A 131 9.19 -14.18 -3.11
C SER A 131 10.17 -13.07 -2.67
N ASN A 132 11.40 -13.14 -3.20
CA ASN A 132 12.41 -12.13 -2.97
C ASN A 132 12.17 -10.84 -3.79
N ASN A 133 12.89 -9.76 -3.47
CA ASN A 133 12.78 -8.46 -4.16
C ASN A 133 13.00 -8.56 -5.68
N GLN A 134 13.88 -9.45 -6.14
CA GLN A 134 14.22 -9.56 -7.56
C GLN A 134 13.05 -10.13 -8.37
N LEU A 135 12.43 -11.21 -7.91
CA LEU A 135 11.26 -11.80 -8.57
C LEU A 135 10.06 -10.86 -8.55
N LEU A 136 9.82 -10.18 -7.43
CA LEU A 136 8.77 -9.18 -7.32
C LEU A 136 8.98 -7.99 -8.30
N ASN A 137 10.22 -7.53 -8.44
CA ASN A 137 10.56 -6.48 -9.40
C ASN A 137 10.32 -6.93 -10.85
N ASN A 138 10.72 -8.15 -11.19
CA ASN A 138 10.52 -8.70 -12.53
C ASN A 138 9.03 -8.76 -12.87
N TYR A 139 8.20 -9.25 -11.95
CA TYR A 139 6.75 -9.28 -12.13
C TYR A 139 6.17 -7.88 -12.44
N PHE A 140 6.58 -6.85 -11.68
CA PHE A 140 6.09 -5.50 -11.95
C PHE A 140 6.65 -4.90 -13.22
N ASN A 141 7.90 -5.21 -13.60
CA ASN A 141 8.45 -4.75 -14.86
C ASN A 141 7.69 -5.36 -16.04
N GLU A 142 7.41 -6.66 -16.00
CA GLU A 142 6.57 -7.32 -17.00
C GLU A 142 5.18 -6.68 -17.05
N LEU A 143 4.57 -6.38 -15.90
CA LEU A 143 3.25 -5.75 -15.85
C LEU A 143 3.23 -4.31 -16.39
N LEU A 144 4.33 -3.55 -16.22
CA LEU A 144 4.43 -2.15 -16.62
C LEU A 144 4.81 -1.99 -18.09
N PHE A 145 5.61 -2.92 -18.63
CA PHE A 145 6.19 -2.84 -19.97
C PHE A 145 5.70 -3.95 -20.92
N ALA A 146 4.71 -4.77 -20.51
CA ALA A 146 4.01 -5.64 -21.44
C ALA A 146 3.22 -4.78 -22.44
N GLU A 147 3.72 -4.75 -23.68
CA GLU A 147 3.04 -4.21 -24.87
C GLU A 147 1.82 -5.05 -25.25
#